data_AF-A0A0T5PNZ1-F1
#
_entry.id   AF-A0A0T5PNZ1-F1
#
_cell.length_a   1.000
_cell.length_b   1.000
_cell.length_c   1.000
_cell.angle_alpha   90.00
_cell.angle_beta   90.00
_cell.angle_gamma   90.00
#
_symmetry.space_group_name_H-M   'P 1'
#
loop_
_entity.id
_entity.type
_entity.pdbx_description
1 polymer ?
#
loop_
_entity_poly.entity_id
_entity_poly.type
_entity_poly.pdbx_seq_one_letter_code
_entity_poly.pdbx_strand_id
1 'polypeptide(L)'
;MNNTPYDKSRHESFWRTGVANVNPEFELFKKLVPRLNYSKDLKLTSAGSCFAQHIGKWLTANQYDYIRSQINSEEISSFAFGNIYTPAALTQWLLKSENELAEFSIFFNEDNGRFYDLLFANAGGGGYSSISEIKEFRKKVLAEAKSNLGKADCFIFTLGLIESWVDANGICYPVCPGVKFGSFDPNKYSLKVFSYNEIYKDVTLMLEEVKKINSNIHFILTVSPVPLTATATDQHILIANTYSKSVLRAVAGAISESRSDINYFPSFELITTPLKNDFRFLENRRTVSKEGVDFVMKHWADALASPIVTASDDTNYEVDCDEEMLESIAKSKNQDTSLDSIKLLTLIGDSHFSKLARSLEKLGIEFSGGMVMNGSGFAQQKFLLTHDTDIFVPLESAASRNLWQKITNNLQFISEKNLLNRSCVITNIGHQTHQSVAMFLEWMQSNRTESISKISIQDFLDFFNEKLNQQLSIVFSLKNQGHRVIVVSDTPFWQYFEKSSHLHPIAIAYMDAMEYLFQELGFEYLHTAKLFNEEITNPLDYTSDLIYSDGTPDYFHGGQNYYDWLAVKLLEII
;
A
#
# COMPACT_ATOMS: atom_id res chain seq x y z
N MET A 1 -30.55 1.67 -4.23
CA MET A 1 -29.57 1.91 -3.15
C MET A 1 -28.30 1.16 -3.51
N ASN A 2 -27.28 1.87 -3.99
CA ASN A 2 -26.02 1.26 -4.42
C ASN A 2 -25.09 1.11 -3.21
N ASN A 3 -25.20 -0.01 -2.51
CA ASN A 3 -24.32 -0.37 -1.40
C ASN A 3 -22.98 -0.86 -1.93
N THR A 4 -21.99 0.02 -2.07
CA THR A 4 -20.59 -0.42 -2.06
C THR A 4 -20.13 -0.57 -0.60
N PRO A 5 -19.27 -1.55 -0.28
CA PRO A 5 -18.76 -1.69 1.09
C PRO A 5 -17.83 -0.53 1.52
N TYR A 6 -17.40 0.32 0.58
CA TYR A 6 -16.53 1.48 0.82
C TYR A 6 -17.34 2.75 1.10
N ASP A 7 -17.82 2.86 2.33
CA ASP A 7 -18.56 4.03 2.82
C ASP A 7 -17.63 5.25 2.97
N LYS A 8 -17.82 6.27 2.13
CA LYS A 8 -17.03 7.52 2.14
C LYS A 8 -17.13 8.31 3.45
N SER A 9 -18.15 8.07 4.26
CA SER A 9 -18.26 8.67 5.60
C SER A 9 -17.26 8.09 6.60
N ARG A 10 -16.71 6.90 6.32
CA ARG A 10 -15.68 6.24 7.12
C ARG A 10 -14.28 6.67 6.67
N HIS A 11 -13.91 7.90 7.01
CA HIS A 11 -12.60 8.48 6.66
C HIS A 11 -11.40 7.59 7.08
N GLU A 12 -11.51 6.86 8.19
CA GLU A 12 -10.48 5.92 8.65
C GLU A 12 -10.24 4.73 7.71
N SER A 13 -11.18 4.41 6.81
CA SER A 13 -11.12 3.27 5.91
C SER A 13 -10.40 3.55 4.58
N PHE A 14 -9.98 4.80 4.35
CA PHE A 14 -9.22 5.19 3.16
C PHE A 14 -7.81 5.61 3.56
N TRP A 15 -6.79 5.12 2.87
CA TRP A 15 -5.38 5.41 3.21
C TRP A 15 -5.08 6.90 3.32
N ARG A 16 -5.57 7.72 2.38
CA ARG A 16 -5.34 9.17 2.37
C ARG A 16 -5.79 9.81 3.69
N THR A 17 -7.02 9.57 4.11
CA THR A 17 -7.61 10.21 5.29
C THR A 17 -7.34 9.47 6.60
N GLY A 18 -7.12 8.16 6.56
CA GLY A 18 -6.87 7.31 7.72
C GLY A 18 -5.39 7.23 8.10
N VAL A 19 -4.48 7.40 7.13
CA VAL A 19 -3.03 7.32 7.35
C VAL A 19 -2.33 8.56 6.83
N ALA A 20 -2.33 8.81 5.53
CA ALA A 20 -1.46 9.80 4.87
C ALA A 20 -1.62 11.24 5.39
N ASN A 21 -2.85 11.64 5.74
CA ASN A 21 -3.14 12.97 6.26
C ASN A 21 -2.96 13.09 7.78
N VAL A 22 -2.77 11.99 8.50
CA VAL A 22 -2.58 12.01 9.96
C VAL A 22 -1.12 12.30 10.26
N ASN A 23 -0.83 13.34 11.05
CA ASN A 23 0.52 13.59 11.50
C ASN A 23 0.77 12.86 12.84
N PRO A 24 1.45 11.69 12.85
CA PRO A 24 1.58 10.88 14.06
C PRO A 24 2.43 11.53 15.17
N GLU A 25 3.15 12.62 14.87
CA GLU A 25 3.85 13.42 15.89
C GLU A 25 2.89 14.21 16.78
N PHE A 26 1.73 14.60 16.26
CA PHE A 26 0.77 15.48 16.95
C PHE A 26 -0.63 14.90 17.06
N GLU A 27 -0.95 13.85 16.30
CA GLU A 27 -2.29 13.30 16.17
C GLU A 27 -2.30 11.78 16.34
N LEU A 28 -3.40 11.27 16.89
CA LEU A 28 -3.66 9.83 16.98
C LEU A 28 -4.50 9.37 15.79
N PHE A 29 -4.23 8.15 15.31
CA PHE A 29 -5.09 7.49 14.33
C PHE A 29 -6.50 7.25 14.91
N LYS A 30 -7.53 7.72 14.19
CA LYS A 30 -8.93 7.59 14.62
C LYS A 30 -9.42 6.16 14.38
N LYS A 31 -10.08 5.57 15.38
CA LYS A 31 -10.69 4.22 15.33
C LYS A 31 -9.73 3.08 14.94
N LEU A 32 -8.42 3.27 15.16
CA LEU A 32 -7.41 2.24 14.88
C LEU A 32 -7.52 1.05 15.85
N VAL A 33 -7.87 1.34 17.10
CA VAL A 33 -8.07 0.34 18.14
C VAL A 33 -9.56 0.16 18.43
N PRO A 34 -10.03 -1.05 18.78
CA PRO A 34 -11.36 -1.20 19.36
C PRO A 34 -11.48 -0.26 20.55
N ARG A 35 -12.66 0.34 20.76
CA ARG A 35 -12.92 1.11 21.98
C ARG A 35 -13.02 0.12 23.13
N LEU A 36 -11.87 -0.18 23.70
CA LEU A 36 -11.74 -1.01 24.88
C LEU A 36 -12.32 -0.23 26.06
N ASN A 37 -13.54 -0.59 26.46
CA ASN A 37 -14.24 0.09 27.57
C ASN A 37 -13.70 -0.44 28.91
N TYR A 38 -12.46 -0.10 29.22
CA TYR A 38 -11.82 -0.52 30.46
C TYR A 38 -11.87 0.60 31.50
N SER A 39 -12.63 0.38 32.58
CA SER A 39 -12.56 1.25 33.76
C SER A 39 -11.15 1.20 34.34
N LYS A 40 -10.71 2.27 35.00
CA LYS A 40 -9.45 2.27 35.77
C LYS A 40 -9.42 1.23 36.89
N ASP A 41 -10.61 0.79 37.33
CA ASP A 41 -10.79 -0.21 38.38
C ASP A 41 -10.61 -1.66 37.89
N LEU A 42 -10.46 -1.88 36.58
CA LEU A 42 -10.20 -3.22 36.06
C LEU A 42 -8.77 -3.64 36.35
N LYS A 43 -8.64 -4.87 36.82
CA LYS A 43 -7.37 -5.49 37.15
C LYS A 43 -6.66 -5.97 35.89
N LEU A 44 -5.58 -5.28 35.54
CA LEU A 44 -4.82 -5.54 34.33
C LEU A 44 -3.56 -6.33 34.67
N THR A 45 -3.26 -7.33 33.84
CA THR A 45 -1.99 -8.05 33.85
C THR A 45 -1.32 -8.00 32.49
N SER A 46 0.01 -8.05 32.45
CA SER A 46 0.74 -8.14 31.18
C SER A 46 1.93 -9.08 31.23
N ALA A 47 2.19 -9.77 30.12
CA ALA A 47 3.36 -10.60 29.88
C ALA A 47 3.77 -10.54 28.40
N GLY A 48 4.99 -10.99 28.11
CA GLY A 48 5.48 -11.10 26.73
C GLY A 48 6.91 -10.60 26.57
N SER A 49 7.19 -10.02 25.41
CA SER A 49 8.49 -9.37 25.12
C SER A 49 8.80 -8.21 26.08
N CYS A 50 10.00 -7.63 25.97
CA CYS A 50 10.37 -6.40 26.70
C CYS A 50 9.32 -5.28 26.58
N PHE A 51 8.57 -5.23 25.47
CA PHE A 51 7.56 -4.21 25.25
C PHE A 51 6.38 -4.32 26.23
N ALA A 52 6.11 -5.51 26.79
CA ALA A 52 5.11 -5.68 27.86
C ALA A 52 5.45 -4.85 29.11
N GLN A 53 6.76 -4.65 29.41
CA GLN A 53 7.16 -3.80 30.54
C GLN A 53 6.84 -2.32 30.29
N HIS A 54 6.90 -1.85 29.05
CA HIS A 54 6.48 -0.49 28.70
C HIS A 54 4.97 -0.31 28.91
N ILE A 55 4.17 -1.33 28.58
CA ILE A 55 2.72 -1.36 28.85
C ILE A 55 2.48 -1.28 30.36
N GLY A 56 3.12 -2.16 31.16
CA GLY A 56 2.97 -2.14 32.61
C GLY A 56 3.40 -0.81 33.27
N LYS A 57 4.52 -0.23 32.81
CA LYS A 57 4.99 1.11 33.23
C LYS A 57 3.95 2.18 32.94
N TRP A 58 3.41 2.20 31.73
CA TRP A 58 2.41 3.18 31.32
C TRP A 58 1.10 3.03 32.11
N LEU A 59 0.61 1.79 32.30
CA LEU A 59 -0.59 1.51 33.09
C LEU A 59 -0.44 1.98 34.54
N THR A 60 0.70 1.67 35.16
CA THR A 60 1.02 2.09 36.53
C THR A 60 1.07 3.62 36.64
N ALA A 61 1.77 4.28 35.72
CA ALA A 61 1.90 5.74 35.72
C ALA A 61 0.56 6.46 35.50
N ASN A 62 -0.40 5.83 34.80
CA ASN A 62 -1.73 6.37 34.53
C ASN A 62 -2.81 5.92 35.53
N GLN A 63 -2.41 5.27 36.63
CA GLN A 63 -3.27 4.86 37.74
C GLN A 63 -4.35 3.83 37.33
N TYR A 64 -4.03 2.93 36.41
CA TYR A 64 -4.82 1.72 36.22
C TYR A 64 -4.49 0.71 37.33
N ASP A 65 -5.45 -0.14 37.72
CA ASP A 65 -5.22 -1.25 38.65
C ASP A 65 -4.37 -2.35 37.98
N TYR A 66 -3.07 -2.11 37.88
CA TYR A 66 -2.10 -3.04 37.31
C TYR A 66 -1.54 -3.98 38.37
N ILE A 67 -1.85 -5.27 38.26
CA ILE A 67 -1.34 -6.29 39.19
C ILE A 67 0.15 -6.50 38.91
N ARG A 68 0.99 -6.15 39.89
CA ARG A 68 2.44 -6.38 39.86
C ARG A 68 2.83 -7.65 40.61
N SER A 69 3.87 -8.31 40.10
CA SER A 69 4.57 -9.37 40.83
C SER A 69 5.19 -8.80 42.11
N GLN A 70 5.02 -9.53 43.21
CA GLN A 70 5.69 -9.29 44.48
C GLN A 70 7.05 -9.98 44.54
N ILE A 71 7.23 -11.06 43.77
CA ILE A 71 8.50 -11.78 43.65
C ILE A 71 9.52 -10.95 42.87
N ASN A 72 9.13 -10.36 41.73
CA ASN A 72 9.99 -9.50 40.92
C ASN A 72 9.62 -8.03 41.10
N SER A 73 9.96 -7.47 42.26
CA SER A 73 9.58 -6.10 42.66
C SER A 73 10.37 -4.98 41.96
N GLU A 74 11.57 -5.30 41.46
CA GLU A 74 12.45 -4.36 40.76
C GLU A 74 11.93 -4.03 39.35
N GLU A 75 11.26 -4.98 38.70
CA GLU A 75 10.66 -4.79 37.38
C GLU A 75 9.17 -4.45 37.48
N ILE A 76 8.64 -3.76 36.47
CA ILE A 76 7.20 -3.51 36.34
C ILE A 76 6.64 -4.62 35.45
N SER A 77 6.40 -5.78 36.07
CA SER A 77 5.84 -6.98 35.44
C SER A 77 4.74 -7.59 36.32
N SER A 78 3.73 -8.22 35.71
CA SER A 78 2.72 -8.99 36.44
C SER A 78 3.20 -10.38 36.85
N PHE A 79 4.29 -10.86 36.27
CA PHE A 79 4.78 -12.23 36.47
C PHE A 79 6.30 -12.25 36.63
N ALA A 80 6.79 -13.12 37.50
CA ALA A 80 8.21 -13.29 37.76
C ALA A 80 8.95 -14.19 36.74
N PHE A 81 8.31 -14.59 35.63
CA PHE A 81 8.95 -15.36 34.54
C PHE A 81 10.06 -14.59 33.81
N GLY A 82 10.09 -13.26 33.93
CA GLY A 82 10.88 -12.39 33.06
C GLY A 82 10.23 -12.24 31.68
N ASN A 83 11.01 -11.82 30.68
CA ASN A 83 10.50 -11.66 29.32
C ASN A 83 10.23 -13.02 28.68
N ILE A 84 9.04 -13.18 28.11
CA ILE A 84 8.58 -14.36 27.39
C ILE A 84 8.37 -13.98 25.94
N TYR A 85 9.28 -14.38 25.07
CA TYR A 85 9.23 -13.95 23.67
C TYR A 85 8.36 -14.84 22.78
N THR A 86 8.19 -16.11 23.13
CA THR A 86 7.40 -17.09 22.37
C THR A 86 6.19 -17.59 23.19
N PRO A 87 5.02 -17.82 22.58
CA PRO A 87 3.87 -18.42 23.25
C PRO A 87 4.17 -19.79 23.88
N ALA A 88 5.01 -20.60 23.22
CA ALA A 88 5.46 -21.89 23.73
C ALA A 88 6.10 -21.77 25.13
N ALA A 89 6.93 -20.74 25.35
CA ALA A 89 7.61 -20.51 26.62
C ALA A 89 6.65 -20.17 27.76
N LEU A 90 5.52 -19.48 27.53
CA LEU A 90 4.50 -19.31 28.57
C LEU A 90 3.67 -20.59 28.75
N THR A 91 3.31 -21.24 27.64
CA THR A 91 2.46 -22.44 27.63
C THR A 91 3.08 -23.58 28.44
N GLN A 92 4.40 -23.79 28.33
CA GLN A 92 5.07 -24.83 29.10
C GLN A 92 5.01 -24.60 30.62
N TRP A 93 5.02 -23.34 31.09
CA TRP A 93 4.89 -23.03 32.51
C TRP A 93 3.50 -23.40 33.03
N LEU A 94 2.47 -23.36 32.18
CA LEU A 94 1.10 -23.69 32.55
C LEU A 94 0.83 -25.20 32.50
N LEU A 95 1.49 -25.93 31.58
CA LEU A 95 1.20 -27.34 31.30
C LEU A 95 2.16 -28.34 31.92
N LYS A 96 3.47 -28.06 31.94
CA LYS A 96 4.47 -29.04 32.35
C LYS A 96 4.63 -29.04 33.87
N SER A 97 4.88 -30.22 34.42
CA SER A 97 5.24 -30.37 35.83
C SER A 97 6.65 -29.86 36.12
N GLU A 98 6.94 -29.57 37.39
CA GLU A 98 8.28 -29.19 37.84
C GLU A 98 9.36 -30.21 37.46
N ASN A 99 9.02 -31.50 37.45
CA ASN A 99 9.97 -32.55 37.09
C ASN A 99 10.28 -32.53 35.60
N GLU A 100 9.27 -32.36 34.74
CA GLU A 100 9.48 -32.21 33.29
C GLU A 100 10.27 -30.94 32.97
N LEU A 101 9.98 -29.82 33.65
CA LEU A 101 10.72 -28.59 33.44
C LEU A 101 12.17 -28.72 33.90
N ALA A 102 12.47 -29.40 35.01
CA ALA A 102 13.79 -29.40 35.65
C ALA A 102 14.85 -30.28 34.99
N GLU A 103 14.48 -31.20 34.09
CA GLU A 103 15.41 -32.24 33.58
C GLU A 103 16.64 -31.66 32.87
N PHE A 104 16.46 -30.64 32.01
CA PHE A 104 17.55 -30.03 31.22
C PHE A 104 17.67 -28.51 31.37
N SER A 105 16.87 -27.91 32.25
CA SER A 105 16.85 -26.45 32.41
C SER A 105 17.71 -25.95 33.58
N ILE A 106 18.34 -26.83 34.34
CA ILE A 106 19.19 -26.45 35.47
C ILE A 106 20.65 -26.69 35.10
N PHE A 107 21.45 -25.62 35.11
CA PHE A 107 22.87 -25.66 34.88
C PHE A 107 23.64 -25.55 36.20
N PHE A 108 24.63 -26.40 36.42
CA PHE A 108 25.57 -26.26 37.54
C PHE A 108 26.86 -25.60 37.05
N ASN A 109 27.25 -24.50 37.66
CA ASN A 109 28.50 -23.82 37.38
C ASN A 109 29.57 -24.29 38.38
N GLU A 110 30.57 -25.01 37.88
CA GLU A 110 31.66 -25.55 38.69
C GLU A 110 32.56 -24.44 39.29
N ASP A 111 32.70 -23.30 38.60
CA ASP A 111 33.60 -22.22 39.01
C ASP A 111 33.16 -21.53 40.31
N ASN A 112 31.85 -21.44 40.55
CA ASN A 112 31.29 -20.78 41.73
C ASN A 112 30.40 -21.69 42.59
N GLY A 113 30.23 -22.95 42.19
CA GLY A 113 29.42 -23.94 42.91
C GLY A 113 27.92 -23.59 42.98
N ARG A 114 27.41 -22.80 42.04
CA ARG A 114 26.00 -22.36 42.01
C ARG A 114 25.21 -23.02 40.89
N PHE A 115 23.91 -23.16 41.13
CA PHE A 115 22.94 -23.64 40.15
C PHE A 115 22.23 -22.47 39.48
N TYR A 116 21.99 -22.56 38.17
CA TYR A 116 21.30 -21.55 37.38
C TYR A 116 20.10 -22.17 36.69
N ASP A 117 19.00 -21.44 36.70
CA ASP A 117 17.78 -21.83 36.00
C ASP A 117 17.74 -21.17 34.62
N LEU A 118 17.89 -21.97 33.57
CA LEU A 118 17.90 -21.53 32.18
C LEU A 118 16.52 -21.09 31.66
N LEU A 119 15.44 -21.33 32.42
CA LEU A 119 14.10 -20.82 32.08
C LEU A 119 13.88 -19.37 32.56
N PHE A 120 14.77 -18.82 33.39
CA PHE A 120 14.73 -17.41 33.77
C PHE A 120 15.84 -16.64 33.07
N ALA A 121 15.45 -15.58 32.34
CA ALA A 121 16.40 -14.74 31.62
C ALA A 121 17.39 -14.01 32.55
N ASN A 122 17.03 -13.80 33.82
CA ASN A 122 17.88 -13.27 34.88
C ASN A 122 17.86 -14.27 36.04
N ALA A 123 18.81 -15.21 36.06
CA ALA A 123 18.90 -16.25 37.07
C ALA A 123 19.35 -15.69 38.43
N GLY A 124 18.43 -15.03 39.15
CA GLY A 124 18.52 -14.75 40.59
C GLY A 124 19.78 -14.05 41.08
N GLY A 125 20.35 -13.10 40.33
CA GLY A 125 21.41 -12.18 40.78
C GLY A 125 22.77 -12.80 41.17
N GLY A 126 22.90 -14.13 41.21
CA GLY A 126 24.11 -14.84 41.62
C GLY A 126 24.04 -16.38 41.55
N GLY A 127 22.89 -16.95 41.18
CA GLY A 127 22.66 -18.40 41.17
C GLY A 127 22.20 -18.95 42.52
N TYR A 128 21.59 -20.13 42.49
CA TYR A 128 21.00 -20.83 43.62
C TYR A 128 21.99 -21.79 44.28
N SER A 129 21.77 -22.12 45.55
CA SER A 129 22.62 -23.03 46.33
C SER A 129 22.29 -24.51 46.08
N SER A 130 21.09 -24.81 45.58
CA SER A 130 20.66 -26.18 45.29
C SER A 130 19.55 -26.26 44.23
N ILE A 131 19.39 -27.44 43.62
CA ILE A 131 18.24 -27.75 42.74
C ILE A 131 16.91 -27.62 43.49
N SER A 132 16.86 -27.98 44.77
CA SER A 132 15.65 -27.87 45.60
C SER A 132 15.19 -26.42 45.74
N GLU A 133 16.14 -25.48 45.87
CA GLU A 133 15.86 -24.04 45.95
C GLU A 133 15.24 -23.51 44.65
N ILE A 134 15.75 -23.95 43.48
CA ILE A 134 15.16 -23.64 42.17
C ILE A 134 13.72 -24.16 42.09
N LYS A 135 13.50 -25.44 42.45
CA LYS A 135 12.15 -26.04 42.42
C LYS A 135 11.17 -25.33 43.36
N GLU A 136 11.63 -24.89 44.53
CA GLU A 136 10.79 -24.12 45.45
C GLU A 136 10.48 -22.72 44.88
N PHE A 137 11.46 -22.06 44.27
CA PHE A 137 11.27 -20.77 43.62
C PHE A 137 10.27 -20.86 42.47
N ARG A 138 10.40 -21.85 41.58
CA ARG A 138 9.45 -22.08 40.48
C ARG A 138 8.01 -22.29 40.96
N LYS A 139 7.82 -23.07 42.03
CA LYS A 139 6.51 -23.24 42.68
C LYS A 139 5.94 -21.91 43.16
N LYS A 140 6.76 -21.04 43.77
CA LYS A 140 6.34 -19.69 44.21
C LYS A 140 5.93 -18.83 43.02
N VAL A 141 6.74 -18.82 41.94
CA VAL A 141 6.45 -18.08 40.70
C VAL A 141 5.14 -18.56 40.06
N LEU A 142 4.93 -19.86 39.93
CA LEU A 142 3.70 -20.42 39.37
C LEU A 142 2.46 -20.15 40.23
N ALA A 143 2.59 -20.22 41.56
CA ALA A 143 1.50 -19.90 42.47
C ALA A 143 1.09 -18.42 42.38
N GLU A 144 2.07 -17.51 42.31
CA GLU A 144 1.81 -16.08 42.10
C GLU A 144 1.15 -15.83 40.74
N ALA A 145 1.66 -16.44 39.67
CA ALA A 145 1.10 -16.28 38.34
C ALA A 145 -0.37 -16.72 38.27
N LYS A 146 -0.70 -17.88 38.85
CA LYS A 146 -2.10 -18.36 38.95
C LYS A 146 -2.96 -17.43 39.79
N SER A 147 -2.45 -16.91 40.91
CA SER A 147 -3.16 -15.91 41.74
C SER A 147 -3.44 -14.62 40.96
N ASN A 148 -2.45 -14.12 40.22
CA ASN A 148 -2.58 -12.86 39.47
C ASN A 148 -3.57 -13.01 38.32
N LEU A 149 -3.49 -14.10 37.55
CA LEU A 149 -4.47 -14.44 36.50
C LEU A 149 -5.87 -14.66 37.07
N GLY A 150 -5.98 -15.31 38.24
CA GLY A 150 -7.26 -15.54 38.94
C GLY A 150 -7.97 -14.27 39.39
N LYS A 151 -7.25 -13.15 39.53
CA LYS A 151 -7.79 -11.85 39.94
C LYS A 151 -7.92 -10.86 38.80
N ALA A 152 -7.34 -11.14 37.64
CA ALA A 152 -7.27 -10.21 36.52
C ALA A 152 -8.59 -10.17 35.74
N ASP A 153 -9.00 -8.98 35.34
CA ASP A 153 -10.10 -8.79 34.40
C ASP A 153 -9.61 -8.86 32.95
N CYS A 154 -8.34 -8.49 32.72
CA CYS A 154 -7.71 -8.53 31.40
C CYS A 154 -6.25 -8.99 31.47
N PHE A 155 -5.87 -9.87 30.55
CA PHE A 155 -4.49 -10.29 30.32
C PHE A 155 -3.98 -9.80 28.95
N ILE A 156 -2.94 -8.98 29.00
CA ILE A 156 -2.29 -8.40 27.82
C ILE A 156 -1.06 -9.25 27.48
N PHE A 157 -1.07 -9.91 26.32
CA PHE A 157 0.05 -10.73 25.87
C PHE A 157 0.76 -10.11 24.65
N THR A 158 2.04 -9.79 24.82
CA THR A 158 2.87 -9.19 23.77
C THR A 158 3.75 -10.23 23.09
N LEU A 159 3.39 -10.58 21.86
CA LEU A 159 4.11 -11.54 21.01
C LEU A 159 5.47 -10.96 20.58
N GLY A 160 6.55 -11.69 20.89
CA GLY A 160 7.92 -11.22 20.72
C GLY A 160 8.54 -11.59 19.37
N LEU A 161 8.77 -12.89 19.17
CA LEU A 161 9.46 -13.45 18.00
C LEU A 161 9.14 -14.95 17.86
N ILE A 162 9.52 -15.56 16.72
CA ILE A 162 9.26 -16.97 16.41
C ILE A 162 10.49 -17.88 16.55
N GLU A 163 11.68 -17.34 16.81
CA GLU A 163 12.90 -18.12 17.02
C GLU A 163 13.05 -18.48 18.50
N SER A 164 13.39 -19.72 18.82
CA SER A 164 13.67 -20.13 20.19
C SER A 164 14.63 -21.28 20.21
N TRP A 165 15.16 -21.60 21.38
CA TRP A 165 15.94 -22.81 21.57
C TRP A 165 15.08 -23.86 22.25
N VAL A 166 15.18 -25.12 21.78
CA VAL A 166 14.47 -26.25 22.35
C VAL A 166 15.38 -27.44 22.60
N ASP A 167 15.07 -28.24 23.60
CA ASP A 167 15.70 -29.54 23.84
C ASP A 167 14.89 -30.72 23.28
N ALA A 168 15.42 -31.94 23.44
CA ALA A 168 14.77 -33.17 23.01
C ALA A 168 13.43 -33.46 23.73
N ASN A 169 13.17 -32.84 24.88
CA ASN A 169 11.93 -32.94 25.64
C ASN A 169 10.90 -31.84 25.28
N GLY A 170 11.24 -30.99 24.32
CA GLY A 170 10.41 -29.87 23.90
C GLY A 170 10.33 -28.76 24.95
N ILE A 171 11.33 -28.62 25.83
CA ILE A 171 11.47 -27.45 26.69
C ILE A 171 11.94 -26.28 25.85
N CYS A 172 11.20 -25.18 25.89
CA CYS A 172 11.47 -23.94 25.19
C CYS A 172 12.24 -22.98 26.10
N TYR A 173 13.44 -22.59 25.68
CA TYR A 173 14.33 -21.72 26.43
C TYR A 173 14.18 -20.27 25.95
N PRO A 174 14.03 -19.29 26.87
CA PRO A 174 13.83 -17.88 26.51
C PRO A 174 15.08 -17.23 25.91
N VAL A 175 16.26 -17.80 26.14
CA VAL A 175 17.56 -17.37 25.63
C VAL A 175 18.35 -18.63 25.27
N CYS A 176 19.20 -18.55 24.23
CA CYS A 176 20.13 -19.64 23.92
C CYS A 176 21.01 -19.96 25.15
N PRO A 177 21.00 -21.22 25.63
CA PRO A 177 21.93 -21.66 26.67
C PRO A 177 23.38 -21.36 26.25
N GLY A 178 24.15 -20.75 27.15
CA GLY A 178 25.52 -20.29 26.87
C GLY A 178 25.67 -18.79 26.57
N VAL A 179 24.59 -18.06 26.26
CA VAL A 179 24.67 -16.60 26.03
C VAL A 179 24.77 -15.82 27.35
N LYS A 180 23.98 -16.19 28.35
CA LYS A 180 24.03 -15.58 29.70
C LYS A 180 24.57 -16.54 30.75
N PHE A 181 24.00 -17.76 30.77
CA PHE A 181 24.33 -18.82 31.71
C PHE A 181 24.28 -20.16 30.96
N GLY A 182 24.97 -21.17 31.49
CA GLY A 182 25.09 -22.48 30.85
C GLY A 182 26.19 -22.55 29.80
N SER A 183 26.21 -23.66 29.07
CA SER A 183 27.04 -23.86 27.88
C SER A 183 26.15 -24.32 26.74
N PHE A 184 26.47 -23.86 25.53
CA PHE A 184 25.79 -24.32 24.33
C PHE A 184 26.31 -25.71 23.95
N ASP A 185 25.40 -26.68 23.80
CA ASP A 185 25.69 -28.02 23.31
C ASP A 185 24.73 -28.31 22.13
N PRO A 186 25.23 -28.39 20.89
CA PRO A 186 24.39 -28.60 19.71
C PRO A 186 23.71 -29.99 19.69
N ASN A 187 24.16 -30.94 20.53
CA ASN A 187 23.49 -32.24 20.67
C ASN A 187 22.31 -32.18 21.66
N LYS A 188 22.23 -31.13 22.48
CA LYS A 188 21.17 -30.94 23.48
C LYS A 188 20.16 -29.89 23.06
N TYR A 189 20.62 -28.81 22.44
CA TYR A 189 19.80 -27.67 22.09
C TYR A 189 19.76 -27.49 20.58
N SER A 190 18.56 -27.28 20.07
CA SER A 190 18.31 -27.01 18.66
C SER A 190 17.56 -25.69 18.50
N LEU A 191 17.89 -24.96 17.45
CA LEU A 191 17.13 -23.78 17.05
C LEU A 191 15.77 -24.24 16.54
N LYS A 192 14.71 -23.65 17.08
CA LYS A 192 13.33 -23.80 16.64
C LYS A 192 12.84 -22.49 16.05
N VAL A 193 12.51 -22.51 14.77
CA VAL A 193 11.75 -21.43 14.11
C VAL A 193 10.30 -21.90 14.01
N PHE A 194 9.42 -21.34 14.83
CA PHE A 194 8.02 -21.76 14.87
C PHE A 194 7.26 -21.30 13.63
N SER A 195 6.48 -22.21 13.05
CA SER A 195 5.56 -21.91 11.95
C SER A 195 4.29 -21.21 12.43
N TYR A 196 3.51 -20.65 11.50
CA TYR A 196 2.19 -20.08 11.78
C TYR A 196 1.30 -21.05 12.58
N ASN A 197 1.19 -22.30 12.16
CA ASN A 197 0.30 -23.29 12.79
C ASN A 197 0.74 -23.63 14.22
N GLU A 198 2.05 -23.68 14.47
CA GLU A 198 2.58 -23.94 15.81
C GLU A 198 2.33 -22.75 16.74
N ILE A 199 2.60 -21.52 16.28
CA ILE A 199 2.28 -20.31 17.06
C ILE A 199 0.77 -20.21 17.31
N TYR A 200 -0.07 -20.46 16.30
CA TYR A 200 -1.53 -20.43 16.46
C TYR A 200 -2.00 -21.43 17.52
N LYS A 201 -1.48 -22.67 17.45
CA LYS A 201 -1.76 -23.72 18.44
C LYS A 201 -1.32 -23.30 19.84
N ASP A 202 -0.09 -22.82 19.99
CA ASP A 202 0.46 -22.47 21.30
C ASP A 202 -0.26 -21.27 21.92
N VAL A 203 -0.60 -20.25 21.14
CA VAL A 203 -1.40 -19.12 21.64
C VAL A 203 -2.80 -19.60 22.05
N THR A 204 -3.45 -20.44 21.24
CA THR A 204 -4.77 -20.97 21.57
C THR A 204 -4.74 -21.76 22.87
N LEU A 205 -3.77 -22.66 23.03
CA LEU A 205 -3.60 -23.48 24.22
C LEU A 205 -3.27 -22.63 25.44
N MET A 206 -2.39 -21.64 25.32
CA MET A 206 -2.11 -20.68 26.39
C MET A 206 -3.39 -19.99 26.89
N LEU A 207 -4.21 -19.49 25.95
CA LEU A 207 -5.46 -18.81 26.29
C LEU A 207 -6.46 -19.74 26.99
N GLU A 208 -6.55 -21.00 26.55
CA GLU A 208 -7.37 -22.04 27.19
C GLU A 208 -6.92 -22.37 28.61
N GLU A 209 -5.60 -22.52 28.83
CA GLU A 209 -5.05 -22.73 30.18
C GLU A 209 -5.30 -21.55 31.10
N VAL A 210 -5.18 -20.31 30.59
CA VAL A 210 -5.52 -19.11 31.36
C VAL A 210 -7.02 -19.09 31.69
N LYS A 211 -7.89 -19.48 30.76
CA LYS A 211 -9.34 -19.58 31.00
C LYS A 211 -9.73 -20.65 32.03
N LYS A 212 -8.93 -21.72 32.18
CA LYS A 212 -9.12 -22.70 33.26
C LYS A 212 -8.84 -22.11 34.65
N ILE A 213 -7.96 -21.11 34.73
CA ILE A 213 -7.67 -20.37 35.97
C ILE A 213 -8.74 -19.30 36.22
N ASN A 214 -9.14 -18.59 35.17
CA ASN A 214 -10.16 -17.54 35.24
C ASN A 214 -11.00 -17.52 33.97
N SER A 215 -12.23 -18.03 34.04
CA SER A 215 -13.13 -18.13 32.89
C SER A 215 -13.63 -16.78 32.39
N ASN A 216 -13.60 -15.73 33.23
CA ASN A 216 -14.15 -14.40 32.94
C ASN A 216 -13.11 -13.41 32.39
N ILE A 217 -11.83 -13.79 32.34
CA ILE A 217 -10.75 -12.93 31.88
C ILE A 217 -10.90 -12.57 30.40
N HIS A 218 -10.59 -11.33 30.02
CA HIS A 218 -10.47 -10.88 28.64
C HIS A 218 -9.02 -10.83 28.21
N PHE A 219 -8.77 -10.80 26.90
CA PHE A 219 -7.41 -10.76 26.37
C PHE A 219 -7.17 -9.59 25.43
N ILE A 220 -5.95 -9.08 25.46
CA ILE A 220 -5.41 -8.22 24.41
C ILE A 220 -4.16 -8.89 23.87
N LEU A 221 -4.15 -9.19 22.58
CA LEU A 221 -2.95 -9.60 21.87
C LEU A 221 -2.31 -8.38 21.22
N THR A 222 -1.00 -8.30 21.27
CA THR A 222 -0.24 -7.30 20.52
C THR A 222 1.08 -7.88 20.01
N VAL A 223 1.60 -7.36 18.90
CA VAL A 223 2.91 -7.75 18.37
C VAL A 223 3.94 -6.69 18.74
N SER A 224 5.05 -7.13 19.31
CA SER A 224 6.15 -6.26 19.73
C SER A 224 6.75 -5.53 18.52
N PRO A 225 6.78 -4.18 18.50
CA PRO A 225 7.39 -3.42 17.40
C PRO A 225 8.92 -3.49 17.39
N VAL A 226 9.53 -3.86 18.50
CA VAL A 226 10.99 -3.93 18.65
C VAL A 226 11.56 -5.01 17.70
N PRO A 227 12.46 -4.66 16.76
CA PRO A 227 13.12 -5.62 15.89
C PRO A 227 13.99 -6.62 16.67
N LEU A 228 14.23 -7.79 16.07
CA LEU A 228 15.19 -8.77 16.62
C LEU A 228 16.59 -8.16 16.68
N THR A 229 17.28 -8.39 17.80
CA THR A 229 18.70 -8.00 17.95
C THR A 229 19.61 -8.87 17.08
N ALA A 230 19.30 -10.17 16.96
CA ALA A 230 20.03 -11.13 16.16
C ALA A 230 19.10 -12.29 15.73
N THR A 231 19.49 -13.02 14.69
CA THR A 231 18.87 -14.29 14.24
C THR A 231 19.93 -15.37 14.29
N ALA A 232 19.53 -16.59 14.64
CA ALA A 232 20.41 -17.77 14.60
C ALA A 232 20.23 -18.57 13.29
N THR A 233 19.43 -18.07 12.35
CA THR A 233 19.29 -18.63 11.01
C THR A 233 20.36 -18.10 10.07
N ASP A 234 20.53 -18.75 8.92
CA ASP A 234 21.44 -18.29 7.86
C ASP A 234 20.88 -17.08 7.05
N GLN A 235 19.73 -16.53 7.46
CA GLN A 235 19.09 -15.40 6.77
C GLN A 235 19.64 -14.05 7.25
N HIS A 236 19.61 -13.05 6.37
CA HIS A 236 19.84 -11.67 6.79
C HIS A 236 18.80 -11.24 7.84
N ILE A 237 19.24 -10.56 8.90
CA ILE A 237 18.40 -10.17 10.04
C ILE A 237 17.12 -9.41 9.64
N LEU A 238 17.18 -8.57 8.59
CA LEU A 238 16.01 -7.86 8.05
C LEU A 238 14.92 -8.83 7.57
N ILE A 239 15.30 -9.92 6.91
CA ILE A 239 14.38 -10.93 6.37
C ILE A 239 13.81 -11.76 7.53
N ALA A 240 14.67 -12.27 8.40
CA ALA A 240 14.26 -13.07 9.56
C ALA A 240 13.31 -12.30 10.48
N ASN A 241 13.63 -11.03 10.78
CA ASN A 241 12.77 -10.17 11.60
C ASN A 241 11.42 -9.91 10.93
N THR A 242 11.41 -9.55 9.64
CA THR A 242 10.17 -9.27 8.91
C THR A 242 9.26 -10.50 8.87
N TYR A 243 9.82 -11.68 8.60
CA TYR A 243 9.08 -12.94 8.62
C TYR A 243 8.51 -13.23 10.02
N SER A 244 9.35 -13.13 11.06
CA SER A 244 8.97 -13.33 12.46
C SER A 244 7.76 -12.47 12.87
N LYS A 245 7.81 -11.15 12.61
CA LYS A 245 6.69 -10.25 12.96
C LYS A 245 5.45 -10.50 12.12
N SER A 246 5.62 -10.83 10.84
CA SER A 246 4.50 -11.14 9.93
C SER A 246 3.73 -12.38 10.39
N VAL A 247 4.43 -13.46 10.77
CA VAL A 247 3.80 -14.67 11.30
C VAL A 247 3.03 -14.38 12.58
N LEU A 248 3.64 -13.69 13.54
CA LEU A 248 2.99 -13.33 14.80
C LEU A 248 1.76 -12.45 14.58
N ARG A 249 1.84 -11.49 13.65
CA ARG A 249 0.73 -10.60 13.33
C ARG A 249 -0.43 -11.34 12.68
N ALA A 250 -0.13 -12.26 11.76
CA ALA A 250 -1.13 -13.10 11.12
C ALA A 250 -1.87 -13.96 12.16
N VAL A 251 -1.15 -14.57 13.12
CA VAL A 251 -1.77 -15.36 14.19
C VAL A 251 -2.63 -14.49 15.10
N ALA A 252 -2.11 -13.34 15.55
CA ALA A 252 -2.86 -12.45 16.44
C ALA A 252 -4.18 -11.98 15.80
N GLY A 253 -4.15 -11.65 14.51
CA GLY A 253 -5.34 -11.28 13.73
C GLY A 253 -6.37 -12.42 13.69
N ALA A 254 -5.96 -13.60 13.23
CA ALA A 254 -6.83 -14.76 13.10
C ALA A 254 -7.49 -15.16 14.44
N ILE A 255 -6.74 -15.08 15.54
CA ILE A 255 -7.29 -15.39 16.87
C ILE A 255 -8.25 -14.30 17.34
N SER A 256 -7.94 -13.01 17.14
CA SER A 256 -8.84 -11.92 17.54
C SER A 256 -10.14 -11.88 16.73
N GLU A 257 -10.11 -12.27 15.46
CA GLU A 257 -11.31 -12.31 14.61
C GLU A 257 -12.22 -13.49 14.95
N SER A 258 -11.67 -14.59 15.46
CA SER A 258 -12.44 -15.80 15.79
C SER A 258 -13.03 -15.80 17.20
N ARG A 259 -12.66 -14.84 18.06
CA ARG A 259 -13.02 -14.83 19.48
C ARG A 259 -13.37 -13.44 20.00
N SER A 260 -14.59 -13.28 20.52
CA SER A 260 -15.09 -11.99 21.04
C SER A 260 -14.44 -11.56 22.36
N ASP A 261 -13.81 -12.49 23.10
CA ASP A 261 -13.10 -12.19 24.35
C ASP A 261 -11.66 -11.71 24.13
N ILE A 262 -11.24 -11.54 22.87
CA ILE A 262 -9.87 -11.18 22.48
C ILE A 262 -9.90 -9.96 21.57
N ASN A 263 -9.11 -8.96 21.91
CA ASN A 263 -8.85 -7.81 21.05
C ASN A 263 -7.39 -7.80 20.57
N TYR A 264 -7.16 -7.21 19.40
CA TYR A 264 -5.81 -6.90 18.94
C TYR A 264 -5.49 -5.43 19.15
N PHE A 265 -4.31 -5.13 19.71
CA PHE A 265 -3.76 -3.79 19.78
C PHE A 265 -2.58 -3.66 18.78
N PRO A 266 -2.57 -2.66 17.88
CA PRO A 266 -1.63 -2.58 16.75
C PRO A 266 -0.34 -1.84 17.12
N SER A 267 0.40 -2.28 18.16
CA SER A 267 1.66 -1.61 18.50
C SER A 267 2.75 -1.80 17.42
N PHE A 268 2.68 -2.89 16.65
CA PHE A 268 3.62 -3.15 15.56
C PHE A 268 3.44 -2.14 14.43
N GLU A 269 2.21 -1.99 13.93
CA GLU A 269 1.87 -1.10 12.82
C GLU A 269 2.10 0.37 13.16
N LEU A 270 1.84 0.77 14.41
CA LEU A 270 2.10 2.13 14.88
C LEU A 270 3.58 2.55 14.75
N ILE A 271 4.51 1.59 14.80
CA ILE A 271 5.95 1.84 14.67
C ILE A 271 6.45 1.58 13.26
N THR A 272 5.86 0.62 12.53
CA THR A 272 6.36 0.21 11.20
C THR A 272 5.68 0.90 10.03
N THR A 273 4.62 1.69 10.27
CA THR A 273 4.00 2.50 9.22
C THR A 273 4.99 3.53 8.67
N PRO A 274 5.00 3.81 7.35
CA PRO A 274 5.81 4.87 6.78
C PRO A 274 5.50 6.23 7.42
N LEU A 275 6.55 6.99 7.70
CA LEU A 275 6.46 8.37 8.18
C LEU A 275 6.53 9.36 7.02
N LYS A 276 6.28 10.63 7.32
CA LYS A 276 6.52 11.71 6.36
C LYS A 276 8.02 11.76 6.02
N ASN A 277 8.35 12.02 4.76
CA ASN A 277 9.73 12.04 4.23
C ASN A 277 10.45 10.67 4.26
N ASP A 278 9.74 9.55 4.34
CA ASP A 278 10.34 8.24 4.11
C ASP A 278 10.73 8.12 2.63
N PHE A 279 12.03 8.12 2.33
CA PHE A 279 12.54 8.15 0.96
C PHE A 279 12.02 7.02 0.07
N ARG A 280 11.49 5.92 0.66
CA ARG A 280 10.96 4.76 -0.07
C ARG A 280 9.57 5.02 -0.64
N PHE A 281 8.86 6.03 -0.15
CA PHE A 281 7.49 6.34 -0.53
C PHE A 281 7.35 7.81 -0.93
N LEU A 282 6.31 8.14 -1.70
CA LEU A 282 5.90 9.53 -1.96
C LEU A 282 5.19 10.14 -0.74
N GLU A 283 4.87 11.44 -0.79
CA GLU A 283 4.17 12.16 0.30
C GLU A 283 2.83 11.52 0.71
N ASN A 284 2.17 10.80 -0.21
CA ASN A 284 0.95 10.04 0.10
C ASN A 284 1.19 8.80 0.98
N ARG A 285 2.46 8.47 1.29
CA ARG A 285 2.93 7.35 2.10
C ARG A 285 2.46 5.97 1.64
N ARG A 286 2.04 5.86 0.38
CA ARG A 286 1.49 4.63 -0.22
C ARG A 286 2.25 4.23 -1.46
N THR A 287 2.46 5.20 -2.36
CA THR A 287 3.18 4.99 -3.61
C THR A 287 4.66 4.88 -3.32
N VAL A 288 5.32 3.84 -3.85
CA VAL A 288 6.77 3.68 -3.74
C VAL A 288 7.43 4.73 -4.62
N SER A 289 8.42 5.45 -4.09
CA SER A 289 9.18 6.45 -4.83
C SER A 289 10.13 5.80 -5.83
N LYS A 290 10.62 6.58 -6.80
CA LYS A 290 11.68 6.14 -7.71
C LYS A 290 12.93 5.74 -6.93
N GLU A 291 13.32 6.52 -5.93
CA GLU A 291 14.47 6.22 -5.06
C GLU A 291 14.28 4.90 -4.30
N GLY A 292 13.04 4.62 -3.87
CA GLY A 292 12.67 3.36 -3.23
C GLY A 292 12.77 2.17 -4.19
N VAL A 293 12.27 2.32 -5.42
CA VAL A 293 12.38 1.29 -6.47
C VAL A 293 13.85 1.07 -6.83
N ASP A 294 14.61 2.12 -7.10
CA ASP A 294 16.03 2.06 -7.44
C ASP A 294 16.85 1.41 -6.32
N PHE A 295 16.52 1.71 -5.06
CA PHE A 295 17.11 1.07 -3.90
C PHE A 295 16.88 -0.45 -3.90
N VAL A 296 15.68 -0.91 -4.22
CA VAL A 296 15.37 -2.35 -4.37
C VAL A 296 16.14 -2.94 -5.57
N MET A 297 16.11 -2.28 -6.72
CA MET A 297 16.74 -2.78 -7.95
C MET A 297 18.26 -2.88 -7.84
N LYS A 298 18.92 -2.01 -7.05
CA LYS A 298 20.34 -2.15 -6.71
C LYS A 298 20.66 -3.48 -6.01
N HIS A 299 19.82 -3.91 -5.08
CA HIS A 299 19.99 -5.22 -4.43
C HIS A 299 19.73 -6.37 -5.41
N TRP A 300 18.81 -6.20 -6.35
CA TRP A 300 18.55 -7.20 -7.37
C TRP A 300 19.70 -7.35 -8.36
N ALA A 301 20.28 -6.23 -8.80
CA ALA A 301 21.47 -6.21 -9.64
C ALA A 301 22.66 -6.89 -8.97
N ASP A 302 22.88 -6.63 -7.68
CA ASP A 302 23.91 -7.30 -6.87
C ASP A 302 23.67 -8.81 -6.78
N ALA A 303 22.44 -9.23 -6.48
CA ALA A 303 22.06 -10.65 -6.42
C ALA A 303 22.21 -11.39 -7.76
N LEU A 304 22.03 -10.68 -8.89
CA LEU A 304 22.13 -11.22 -10.25
C LEU A 304 23.51 -10.99 -10.91
N ALA A 305 24.45 -10.33 -10.23
CA ALA A 305 25.74 -9.89 -10.78
C ALA A 305 25.62 -9.17 -12.14
N SER A 306 24.56 -8.39 -12.34
CA SER A 306 24.22 -7.73 -13.61
C SER A 306 24.31 -6.20 -13.49
N PRO A 307 24.64 -5.46 -14.57
CA PRO A 307 24.63 -4.00 -14.55
C PRO A 307 23.21 -3.46 -14.39
N ILE A 308 23.06 -2.35 -13.66
CA ILE A 308 21.78 -1.69 -13.40
C ILE A 308 21.25 -1.08 -14.71
N VAL A 309 20.03 -1.44 -15.09
CA VAL A 309 19.24 -0.73 -16.11
C VAL A 309 18.29 0.20 -15.36
N THR A 310 18.40 1.51 -15.56
CA THR A 310 17.48 2.50 -14.98
C THR A 310 16.09 2.35 -15.59
N ALA A 311 15.07 2.15 -14.76
CA ALA A 311 13.68 2.23 -15.20
C ALA A 311 13.28 3.69 -15.47
N SER A 312 12.42 3.91 -16.47
CA SER A 312 11.87 5.21 -16.87
C SER A 312 10.98 5.85 -15.78
N ASP A 313 10.78 7.17 -15.86
CA ASP A 313 10.04 8.04 -14.91
C ASP A 313 8.52 7.79 -14.82
N ASP A 314 8.00 6.67 -15.33
CA ASP A 314 6.57 6.45 -15.57
C ASP A 314 5.72 6.27 -14.29
N THR A 315 6.31 5.93 -13.15
CA THR A 315 5.56 5.52 -11.95
C THR A 315 4.80 6.65 -11.26
N ASN A 316 5.31 7.88 -11.29
CA ASN A 316 4.65 9.04 -10.68
C ASN A 316 3.42 9.47 -11.49
N TYR A 317 3.48 9.36 -12.82
CA TYR A 317 2.39 9.68 -13.74
C TYR A 317 1.23 8.69 -13.61
N GLU A 318 1.52 7.40 -13.45
CA GLU A 318 0.46 6.38 -13.32
C GLU A 318 -0.40 6.57 -12.06
N VAL A 319 0.16 7.08 -10.97
CA VAL A 319 -0.55 7.24 -9.68
C VAL A 319 -1.54 8.40 -9.69
N ASP A 320 -1.20 9.52 -10.33
CA ASP A 320 -2.12 10.66 -10.49
C ASP A 320 -3.28 10.30 -11.45
N CYS A 321 -2.95 9.59 -12.54
CA CYS A 321 -3.96 9.05 -13.44
C CYS A 321 -4.95 8.10 -12.73
N ASP A 322 -4.45 7.27 -11.81
CA ASP A 322 -5.30 6.41 -10.97
C ASP A 322 -6.22 7.22 -10.03
N GLU A 323 -5.80 8.37 -9.51
CA GLU A 323 -6.64 9.25 -8.69
C GLU A 323 -7.76 9.89 -9.54
N GLU A 324 -7.44 10.39 -10.73
CA GLU A 324 -8.44 10.93 -11.65
C GLU A 324 -9.46 9.88 -12.09
N MET A 325 -9.00 8.66 -12.37
CA MET A 325 -9.89 7.54 -12.68
C MET A 325 -10.84 7.26 -11.50
N LEU A 326 -10.34 7.25 -10.27
CA LEU A 326 -11.16 7.07 -9.07
C LEU A 326 -12.21 8.17 -8.89
N GLU A 327 -11.87 9.42 -9.21
CA GLU A 327 -12.81 10.54 -9.18
C GLU A 327 -13.88 10.44 -10.27
N SER A 328 -13.51 10.06 -11.49
CA SER A 328 -14.44 9.82 -12.61
C SER A 328 -15.41 8.67 -12.31
N ILE A 329 -14.93 7.58 -11.70
CA ILE A 329 -15.80 6.50 -11.20
C ILE A 329 -16.78 7.05 -10.16
N ALA A 330 -16.30 7.84 -9.20
CA ALA A 330 -17.12 8.41 -8.14
C ALA A 330 -18.23 9.32 -8.68
N LYS A 331 -17.95 10.17 -9.67
CA LYS A 331 -18.94 11.01 -10.35
C LYS A 331 -19.95 10.18 -11.12
N SER A 332 -19.48 9.18 -11.86
CA SER A 332 -20.35 8.31 -12.66
C SER A 332 -21.40 7.60 -11.79
N LYS A 333 -21.10 7.31 -10.51
CA LYS A 333 -22.04 6.68 -9.55
C LYS A 333 -23.13 7.62 -9.05
N ASN A 334 -22.93 8.94 -9.13
CA ASN A 334 -23.90 9.94 -8.70
C ASN A 334 -24.86 10.38 -9.82
N GLN A 335 -24.56 10.04 -11.08
CA GLN A 335 -25.39 10.40 -12.25
C GLN A 335 -26.42 9.32 -12.66
N ASP A 336 -26.50 8.18 -11.96
CA ASP A 336 -27.53 7.16 -12.23
C ASP A 336 -28.86 7.56 -11.59
N THR A 337 -29.70 8.34 -12.29
CA THR A 337 -31.17 8.36 -12.07
C THR A 337 -32.04 9.03 -13.15
N SER A 338 -31.56 9.36 -14.35
CA SER A 338 -32.48 9.73 -15.45
C SER A 338 -32.09 9.11 -16.79
N LEU A 339 -32.84 8.09 -17.19
CA LEU A 339 -32.86 7.51 -18.54
C LEU A 339 -33.35 8.48 -19.65
N ASP A 340 -33.58 9.76 -19.34
CA ASP A 340 -34.41 10.65 -20.16
C ASP A 340 -33.66 11.74 -20.97
N SER A 341 -32.32 11.81 -20.94
CA SER A 341 -31.61 12.78 -21.78
C SER A 341 -30.41 12.19 -22.50
N ILE A 342 -30.59 11.90 -23.78
CA ILE A 342 -29.51 11.56 -24.71
C ILE A 342 -28.56 12.75 -24.79
N LYS A 343 -27.27 12.53 -24.57
CA LYS A 343 -26.26 13.59 -24.63
C LYS A 343 -25.57 13.58 -25.99
N LEU A 344 -25.77 14.63 -26.78
CA LEU A 344 -25.25 14.73 -28.15
C LEU A 344 -23.74 14.99 -28.22
N LEU A 345 -23.19 15.59 -27.17
CA LEU A 345 -21.74 15.75 -26.97
C LEU A 345 -21.19 14.56 -26.19
N THR A 346 -20.16 13.91 -26.72
CA THR A 346 -19.48 12.79 -26.07
C THR A 346 -17.98 13.06 -25.96
N LEU A 347 -17.42 12.81 -24.78
CA LEU A 347 -16.01 12.98 -24.44
C LEU A 347 -15.36 11.60 -24.30
N ILE A 348 -14.26 11.35 -25.00
CA ILE A 348 -13.54 10.07 -24.96
C ILE A 348 -12.03 10.33 -24.95
N GLY A 349 -11.36 10.08 -23.83
CA GLY A 349 -9.91 10.28 -23.75
C GLY A 349 -9.28 9.72 -22.49
N ASP A 350 -8.10 10.25 -22.17
CA ASP A 350 -7.35 9.96 -20.95
C ASP A 350 -7.63 10.99 -19.84
N SER A 351 -6.72 11.14 -18.88
CA SER A 351 -6.79 12.07 -17.74
C SER A 351 -7.19 13.49 -18.15
N HIS A 352 -6.70 14.00 -19.28
CA HIS A 352 -7.04 15.33 -19.80
C HIS A 352 -8.57 15.53 -19.94
N PHE A 353 -9.30 14.46 -20.27
CA PHE A 353 -10.74 14.49 -20.46
C PHE A 353 -11.53 14.51 -19.15
N SER A 354 -10.95 14.07 -18.02
CA SER A 354 -11.51 14.31 -16.69
C SER A 354 -11.50 15.79 -16.32
N LYS A 355 -10.43 16.52 -16.67
CA LYS A 355 -10.29 17.96 -16.41
C LYS A 355 -11.19 18.79 -17.34
N LEU A 356 -11.23 18.45 -18.64
CA LEU A 356 -12.15 19.09 -19.61
C LEU A 356 -13.63 18.89 -19.23
N ALA A 357 -14.01 17.68 -18.79
CA ALA A 357 -15.36 17.39 -18.33
C ALA A 357 -15.80 18.34 -17.19
N ARG A 358 -14.91 18.64 -16.23
CA ARG A 358 -15.19 19.61 -15.14
C ARG A 358 -15.44 21.02 -15.69
N SER A 359 -14.67 21.45 -16.68
CA SER A 359 -14.84 22.77 -17.30
C SER A 359 -16.17 22.88 -18.03
N LEU A 360 -16.57 21.85 -18.77
CA LEU A 360 -17.86 21.81 -19.46
C LEU A 360 -19.03 21.76 -18.46
N GLU A 361 -18.90 21.00 -17.36
CA GLU A 361 -19.88 20.99 -16.26
C GLU A 361 -20.08 22.38 -15.65
N LYS A 362 -18.99 23.13 -15.39
CA LYS A 362 -19.07 24.50 -14.87
C LYS A 362 -19.81 25.45 -15.81
N LEU A 363 -19.69 25.23 -17.12
CA LEU A 363 -20.38 26.01 -18.14
C LEU A 363 -21.84 25.55 -18.37
N GLY A 364 -22.31 24.53 -17.63
CA GLY A 364 -23.66 23.99 -17.77
C GLY A 364 -23.88 23.20 -19.06
N ILE A 365 -22.80 22.73 -19.70
CA ILE A 365 -22.87 21.94 -20.93
C ILE A 365 -23.14 20.49 -20.57
N GLU A 366 -24.15 19.91 -21.21
CA GLU A 366 -24.48 18.50 -21.04
C GLU A 366 -23.69 17.63 -22.00
N PHE A 367 -22.99 16.63 -21.48
CA PHE A 367 -22.21 15.67 -22.27
C PHE A 367 -22.26 14.27 -21.63
N SER A 368 -21.82 13.26 -22.39
CA SER A 368 -21.53 11.92 -21.89
C SER A 368 -20.03 11.65 -21.95
N GLY A 369 -19.49 10.88 -21.02
CA GLY A 369 -18.10 10.43 -21.04
C GLY A 369 -17.11 11.37 -20.35
N GLY A 370 -15.84 11.24 -20.73
CA GLY A 370 -14.68 11.84 -20.09
C GLY A 370 -13.46 10.94 -20.25
N MET A 371 -12.70 10.75 -19.18
CA MET A 371 -11.63 9.76 -19.15
C MET A 371 -12.19 8.33 -19.25
N VAL A 372 -11.54 7.50 -20.06
CA VAL A 372 -11.87 6.07 -20.22
C VAL A 372 -10.75 5.18 -19.69
N MET A 373 -9.50 5.52 -19.98
CA MET A 373 -8.29 4.79 -19.60
C MET A 373 -7.13 5.76 -19.37
N ASN A 374 -6.04 5.31 -18.75
CA ASN A 374 -4.84 6.13 -18.66
C ASN A 374 -4.20 6.33 -20.05
N GLY A 375 -3.44 7.41 -20.22
CA GLY A 375 -2.66 7.65 -21.44
C GLY A 375 -1.69 6.50 -21.75
N SER A 376 -1.03 5.97 -20.71
CA SER A 376 -0.21 4.75 -20.83
C SER A 376 -1.02 3.52 -21.26
N GLY A 377 -2.28 3.41 -20.84
CA GLY A 377 -3.21 2.37 -21.27
C GLY A 377 -3.51 2.42 -22.77
N PHE A 378 -3.75 3.61 -23.31
CA PHE A 378 -3.90 3.80 -24.75
C PHE A 378 -2.58 3.54 -25.49
N ALA A 379 -1.46 4.10 -25.05
CA ALA A 379 -0.16 3.95 -25.70
C ALA A 379 0.32 2.48 -25.75
N GLN A 380 0.12 1.73 -24.67
CA GLN A 380 0.52 0.32 -24.53
C GLN A 380 -0.53 -0.67 -25.07
N GLN A 381 -1.56 -0.19 -25.77
CA GLN A 381 -2.61 -1.03 -26.37
C GLN A 381 -3.30 -1.95 -25.33
N LYS A 382 -3.60 -1.44 -24.12
CA LYS A 382 -4.34 -2.19 -23.08
C LYS A 382 -5.84 -2.25 -23.39
N PHE A 383 -6.19 -2.59 -24.62
CA PHE A 383 -7.56 -2.73 -25.10
C PHE A 383 -7.65 -3.76 -26.23
N LEU A 384 -8.85 -4.25 -26.51
CA LEU A 384 -9.15 -5.12 -27.65
C LEU A 384 -10.10 -4.38 -28.60
N LEU A 385 -9.75 -4.25 -29.88
CA LEU A 385 -10.67 -3.73 -30.88
C LEU A 385 -11.81 -4.72 -31.16
N THR A 386 -13.02 -4.20 -31.37
CA THR A 386 -14.21 -4.99 -31.70
C THR A 386 -14.82 -4.48 -33.00
N HIS A 387 -15.40 -5.37 -33.79
CA HIS A 387 -16.05 -5.01 -35.06
C HIS A 387 -17.50 -4.51 -34.89
N ASP A 388 -18.03 -4.53 -33.66
CA ASP A 388 -19.42 -4.20 -33.32
C ASP A 388 -19.55 -2.77 -32.73
N THR A 389 -20.74 -2.41 -32.23
CA THR A 389 -21.06 -1.10 -31.63
C THR A 389 -20.11 -0.67 -30.51
N ASP A 390 -19.45 -1.63 -29.84
CA ASP A 390 -18.57 -1.35 -28.72
C ASP A 390 -17.24 -0.71 -29.12
N ILE A 391 -16.84 -0.75 -30.40
CA ILE A 391 -15.58 -0.21 -30.97
C ILE A 391 -14.30 -0.84 -30.39
N PHE A 392 -14.14 -0.81 -29.07
CA PHE A 392 -13.08 -1.49 -28.34
C PHE A 392 -13.54 -1.91 -26.94
N VAL A 393 -12.76 -2.75 -26.26
CA VAL A 393 -12.95 -3.13 -24.85
C VAL A 393 -11.70 -2.75 -24.06
N PRO A 394 -11.81 -1.85 -23.06
CA PRO A 394 -10.72 -1.57 -22.13
C PRO A 394 -10.27 -2.82 -21.36
N LEU A 395 -8.98 -3.13 -21.41
CA LEU A 395 -8.37 -4.23 -20.66
C LEU A 395 -7.61 -3.76 -19.42
N GLU A 396 -7.33 -2.46 -19.31
CA GLU A 396 -6.60 -1.84 -18.19
C GLU A 396 -7.24 -2.14 -16.82
N SER A 397 -8.56 -1.96 -16.67
CA SER A 397 -9.23 -2.26 -15.41
C SER A 397 -10.74 -2.50 -15.57
N ALA A 398 -11.37 -3.07 -14.54
CA ALA A 398 -12.83 -3.17 -14.48
C ALA A 398 -13.50 -1.79 -14.41
N ALA A 399 -12.81 -0.78 -13.87
CA ALA A 399 -13.30 0.58 -13.84
C ALA A 399 -13.33 1.21 -15.23
N SER A 400 -12.25 1.07 -16.01
CA SER A 400 -12.16 1.55 -17.38
C SER A 400 -13.28 0.95 -18.24
N ARG A 401 -13.60 -0.34 -18.06
CA ARG A 401 -14.75 -1.00 -18.72
C ARG A 401 -16.10 -0.37 -18.35
N ASN A 402 -16.32 -0.04 -17.08
CA ASN A 402 -17.57 0.60 -16.64
C ASN A 402 -17.71 2.03 -17.19
N LEU A 403 -16.62 2.79 -17.23
CA LEU A 403 -16.60 4.14 -17.82
C LEU A 403 -16.92 4.07 -19.31
N TRP A 404 -16.28 3.13 -20.02
CA TRP A 404 -16.54 2.90 -21.44
C TRP A 404 -17.97 2.46 -21.72
N GLN A 405 -18.52 1.53 -20.93
CA GLN A 405 -19.88 1.03 -21.11
C GLN A 405 -20.94 2.15 -21.07
N LYS A 406 -20.74 3.19 -20.26
CA LYS A 406 -21.66 4.35 -20.23
C LYS A 406 -21.60 5.16 -21.52
N ILE A 407 -20.40 5.32 -22.07
CA ILE A 407 -20.18 6.01 -23.33
C ILE A 407 -20.81 5.23 -24.47
N THR A 408 -20.54 3.93 -24.58
CA THR A 408 -21.10 3.09 -25.66
C THR A 408 -22.61 3.03 -25.61
N ASN A 409 -23.21 2.92 -24.41
CA ASN A 409 -24.66 3.00 -24.26
C ASN A 409 -25.23 4.32 -24.82
N ASN A 410 -24.62 5.47 -24.51
CA ASN A 410 -25.07 6.77 -25.03
C ASN A 410 -24.92 6.86 -26.55
N LEU A 411 -23.79 6.41 -27.11
CA LEU A 411 -23.56 6.36 -28.56
C LEU A 411 -24.59 5.45 -29.27
N GLN A 412 -24.89 4.30 -28.68
CA GLN A 412 -25.93 3.41 -29.17
C GLN A 412 -27.30 4.08 -29.18
N PHE A 413 -27.69 4.78 -28.09
CA PHE A 413 -28.95 5.50 -28.04
C PHE A 413 -29.05 6.62 -29.08
N ILE A 414 -27.96 7.35 -29.35
CA ILE A 414 -27.91 8.35 -30.43
C ILE A 414 -28.21 7.70 -31.78
N SER A 415 -27.58 6.55 -32.06
CA SER A 415 -27.77 5.79 -33.29
C SER A 415 -29.21 5.29 -33.42
N GLU A 416 -29.76 4.63 -32.39
CA GLU A 416 -31.13 4.10 -32.35
C GLU A 416 -32.20 5.17 -32.53
N LYS A 417 -31.92 6.41 -32.12
CA LYS A 417 -32.86 7.54 -32.24
C LYS A 417 -32.66 8.37 -33.52
N ASN A 418 -31.79 7.94 -34.44
CA ASN A 418 -31.44 8.65 -35.67
C ASN A 418 -30.92 10.08 -35.42
N LEU A 419 -30.12 10.27 -34.38
CA LEU A 419 -29.54 11.57 -34.00
C LEU A 419 -28.06 11.72 -34.41
N LEU A 420 -27.52 10.80 -35.22
CA LEU A 420 -26.11 10.76 -35.63
C LEU A 420 -25.64 12.07 -36.26
N ASN A 421 -26.48 12.71 -37.08
CA ASN A 421 -26.17 13.98 -37.74
C ASN A 421 -25.97 15.16 -36.76
N ARG A 422 -26.35 15.01 -35.50
CA ARG A 422 -26.18 16.00 -34.42
C ARG A 422 -25.18 15.53 -33.36
N SER A 423 -24.60 14.36 -33.52
CA SER A 423 -23.67 13.79 -32.57
C SER A 423 -22.27 14.34 -32.78
N CYS A 424 -21.67 14.85 -31.71
CA CYS A 424 -20.28 15.30 -31.70
C CYS A 424 -19.48 14.50 -30.67
N VAL A 425 -18.36 13.93 -31.09
CA VAL A 425 -17.41 13.23 -30.24
C VAL A 425 -16.10 14.00 -30.23
N ILE A 426 -15.60 14.31 -29.03
CA ILE A 426 -14.30 14.94 -28.82
C ILE A 426 -13.36 13.87 -28.26
N THR A 427 -12.13 13.79 -28.78
CA THR A 427 -11.15 12.79 -28.33
C THR A 427 -9.70 13.26 -28.48
N ASN A 428 -8.82 12.80 -27.59
CA ASN A 428 -7.35 12.89 -27.75
C ASN A 428 -6.70 11.51 -27.94
N ILE A 429 -7.45 10.48 -28.35
CA ILE A 429 -6.87 9.16 -28.63
C ILE A 429 -5.84 9.29 -29.76
N GLY A 430 -4.63 8.80 -29.51
CA GLY A 430 -3.49 8.95 -30.42
C GLY A 430 -2.59 10.14 -30.08
N HIS A 431 -3.03 11.02 -29.18
CA HIS A 431 -2.28 12.21 -28.75
C HIS A 431 -1.56 12.09 -27.43
N GLN A 432 -1.40 10.90 -26.85
CA GLN A 432 -0.68 10.67 -25.59
C GLN A 432 0.82 10.99 -25.70
N THR A 433 1.18 12.25 -25.97
CA THR A 433 2.51 12.69 -26.42
C THR A 433 3.58 12.44 -25.36
N HIS A 434 3.20 12.45 -24.09
CA HIS A 434 4.03 12.07 -22.95
C HIS A 434 4.58 10.64 -23.06
N GLN A 435 3.93 9.75 -23.82
CA GLN A 435 4.39 8.38 -24.11
C GLN A 435 4.79 8.22 -25.59
N SER A 436 3.95 8.68 -26.50
CA SER A 436 4.08 8.38 -27.94
C SER A 436 5.27 9.08 -28.59
N VAL A 437 5.72 10.23 -28.07
CA VAL A 437 6.93 10.91 -28.57
C VAL A 437 8.19 10.12 -28.20
N ALA A 438 8.26 9.57 -26.97
CA ALA A 438 9.37 8.71 -26.58
C ALA A 438 9.40 7.42 -27.41
N MET A 439 8.23 6.77 -27.59
CA MET A 439 8.09 5.60 -28.47
C MET A 439 8.52 5.89 -29.91
N PHE A 440 8.22 7.07 -30.43
CA PHE A 440 8.64 7.49 -31.77
C PHE A 440 10.18 7.60 -31.86
N LEU A 441 10.83 8.18 -30.87
CA LEU A 441 12.30 8.31 -30.85
C LEU A 441 13.00 6.95 -30.79
N GLU A 442 12.49 6.02 -29.98
CA GLU A 442 12.99 4.64 -29.90
C GLU A 442 12.76 3.88 -31.23
N TRP A 443 11.58 4.06 -31.83
CA TRP A 443 11.27 3.47 -33.13
C TRP A 443 12.19 4.01 -34.22
N MET A 444 12.47 5.32 -34.24
CA MET A 444 13.40 5.95 -35.17
C MET A 444 14.82 5.39 -35.03
N GLN A 445 15.32 5.22 -33.79
CA GLN A 445 16.63 4.62 -33.54
C GLN A 445 16.73 3.17 -34.04
N SER A 446 15.63 2.43 -33.97
CA SER A 446 15.57 1.02 -34.36
C SER A 446 15.43 0.81 -35.87
N ASN A 447 14.77 1.74 -36.57
CA ASN A 447 14.41 1.60 -37.97
C ASN A 447 15.23 2.48 -38.93
N ARG A 448 16.02 3.43 -38.43
CA ARG A 448 16.91 4.28 -39.23
C ARG A 448 18.36 4.21 -38.74
N THR A 449 19.29 3.99 -39.68
CA THR A 449 20.74 3.97 -39.45
C THR A 449 21.39 5.35 -39.55
N GLU A 450 20.71 6.34 -40.11
CA GLU A 450 21.18 7.74 -40.18
C GLU A 450 20.88 8.52 -38.90
N SER A 451 21.65 9.58 -38.65
CA SER A 451 21.48 10.46 -37.49
C SER A 451 20.05 11.02 -37.39
N ILE A 452 19.49 11.01 -36.17
CA ILE A 452 18.21 11.66 -35.74
C ILE A 452 18.08 13.13 -36.19
N SER A 453 19.15 13.74 -36.72
CA SER A 453 19.19 15.13 -37.20
C SER A 453 18.30 15.48 -38.40
N LYS A 454 17.63 14.51 -39.04
CA LYS A 454 16.67 14.77 -40.14
C LYS A 454 15.41 13.91 -40.01
N ILE A 455 14.42 14.39 -39.27
CA ILE A 455 13.08 13.79 -39.18
C ILE A 455 12.17 14.44 -40.23
N SER A 456 11.45 13.63 -40.99
CA SER A 456 10.46 14.07 -42.00
C SER A 456 9.04 13.72 -41.59
N ILE A 457 8.03 14.34 -42.24
CA ILE A 457 6.62 14.00 -42.00
C ILE A 457 6.32 12.53 -42.32
N GLN A 458 6.99 11.96 -43.33
CA GLN A 458 6.81 10.55 -43.70
C GLN A 458 7.22 9.61 -42.56
N ASP A 459 8.24 9.96 -41.78
CA ASP A 459 8.67 9.15 -40.64
C ASP A 459 7.58 9.05 -39.56
N PHE A 460 6.89 10.15 -39.30
CA PHE A 460 5.75 10.16 -38.40
C PHE A 460 4.60 9.31 -38.94
N LEU A 461 4.26 9.46 -40.23
CA LEU A 461 3.18 8.68 -40.85
C LEU A 461 3.47 7.17 -40.82
N ASP A 462 4.71 6.75 -41.09
CA ASP A 462 5.14 5.35 -41.01
C ASP A 462 5.02 4.84 -39.57
N PHE A 463 5.49 5.61 -38.59
CA PHE A 463 5.33 5.28 -37.17
C PHE A 463 3.87 5.17 -36.75
N PHE A 464 3.00 6.10 -37.16
CA PHE A 464 1.57 6.07 -36.85
C PHE A 464 0.91 4.81 -37.40
N ASN A 465 1.25 4.45 -38.64
CA ASN A 465 0.74 3.24 -39.29
C ASN A 465 1.23 1.95 -38.61
N GLU A 466 2.46 1.92 -38.11
CA GLU A 466 3.01 0.72 -37.47
C GLU A 466 2.61 0.59 -35.99
N LYS A 467 2.70 1.68 -35.23
CA LYS A 467 2.58 1.65 -33.75
C LYS A 467 1.26 2.18 -33.22
N LEU A 468 0.57 3.05 -33.95
CA LEU A 468 -0.67 3.69 -33.49
C LEU A 468 -1.91 3.27 -34.28
N ASN A 469 -1.81 2.30 -35.19
CA ASN A 469 -2.93 1.88 -36.03
C ASN A 469 -4.17 1.47 -35.24
N GLN A 470 -4.02 0.84 -34.08
CA GLN A 470 -5.14 0.40 -33.26
C GLN A 470 -5.86 1.58 -32.62
N GLN A 471 -5.12 2.54 -32.08
CA GLN A 471 -5.65 3.78 -31.50
C GLN A 471 -6.38 4.59 -32.56
N LEU A 472 -5.78 4.75 -33.74
CA LEU A 472 -6.40 5.41 -34.89
C LEU A 472 -7.66 4.68 -35.36
N SER A 473 -7.67 3.35 -35.33
CA SER A 473 -8.85 2.54 -35.68
C SER A 473 -10.05 2.81 -34.76
N ILE A 474 -9.83 3.17 -33.49
CA ILE A 474 -10.91 3.59 -32.58
C ILE A 474 -11.55 4.88 -33.10
N VAL A 475 -10.72 5.89 -33.40
CA VAL A 475 -11.17 7.20 -33.91
C VAL A 475 -11.88 7.05 -35.26
N PHE A 476 -11.36 6.20 -36.13
CA PHE A 476 -11.97 5.90 -37.43
C PHE A 476 -13.31 5.19 -37.30
N SER A 477 -13.43 4.27 -36.35
CA SER A 477 -14.68 3.56 -36.10
C SER A 477 -15.80 4.51 -35.66
N LEU A 478 -15.49 5.49 -34.79
CA LEU A 478 -16.45 6.52 -34.38
C LEU A 478 -17.00 7.31 -35.58
N LYS A 479 -16.12 7.75 -36.50
CA LYS A 479 -16.55 8.46 -37.71
C LYS A 479 -17.30 7.56 -38.68
N ASN A 480 -16.86 6.32 -38.87
CA ASN A 480 -17.51 5.35 -39.74
C ASN A 480 -18.92 4.97 -39.26
N GLN A 481 -19.17 5.06 -37.95
CA GLN A 481 -20.51 4.92 -37.35
C GLN A 481 -21.40 6.17 -37.57
N GLY A 482 -20.88 7.24 -38.17
CA GLY A 482 -21.64 8.43 -38.57
C GLY A 482 -21.58 9.59 -37.57
N HIS A 483 -20.74 9.52 -36.54
CA HIS A 483 -20.53 10.63 -35.61
C HIS A 483 -19.62 11.71 -36.21
N ARG A 484 -19.87 12.99 -35.89
CA ARG A 484 -18.88 14.07 -36.11
C ARG A 484 -17.79 13.90 -35.06
N VAL A 485 -16.54 13.74 -35.48
CA VAL A 485 -15.40 13.50 -34.58
C VAL A 485 -14.42 14.66 -34.67
N ILE A 486 -14.14 15.29 -33.54
CA ILE A 486 -13.14 16.36 -33.37
C ILE A 486 -11.98 15.78 -32.55
N VAL A 487 -10.82 15.69 -33.16
CA VAL A 487 -9.58 15.28 -32.47
C VAL A 487 -8.91 16.52 -31.90
N VAL A 488 -8.52 16.47 -30.63
CA VAL A 488 -7.81 17.55 -29.94
C VAL A 488 -6.39 17.10 -29.62
N SER A 489 -5.41 17.96 -29.91
CA SER A 489 -4.02 17.69 -29.53
C SER A 489 -3.83 17.80 -28.01
N ASP A 490 -2.77 17.18 -27.48
CA ASP A 490 -2.33 17.38 -26.09
C ASP A 490 -1.84 18.84 -25.87
N THR A 491 -1.65 19.20 -24.61
CA THR A 491 -1.34 20.58 -24.18
C THR A 491 0.08 21.03 -24.57
N PRO A 492 0.44 22.31 -24.56
CA PRO A 492 1.81 22.70 -24.93
C PRO A 492 2.82 22.74 -23.77
N PHE A 493 2.45 22.34 -22.54
CA PHE A 493 3.17 22.82 -21.34
C PHE A 493 4.62 22.35 -21.20
N TRP A 494 4.99 21.20 -21.78
CA TRP A 494 6.34 20.66 -21.70
C TRP A 494 7.40 21.60 -22.28
N GLN A 495 7.01 22.52 -23.16
CA GLN A 495 7.93 23.48 -23.77
C GLN A 495 8.37 24.61 -22.82
N TYR A 496 7.63 24.84 -21.72
CA TYR A 496 7.89 25.96 -20.80
C TYR A 496 8.79 25.61 -19.61
N PHE A 497 9.14 24.34 -19.44
CA PHE A 497 9.99 23.88 -18.35
C PHE A 497 11.36 23.44 -18.87
N GLU A 498 12.43 23.90 -18.21
CA GLU A 498 13.82 23.65 -18.65
C GLU A 498 14.12 22.16 -18.83
N LYS A 499 13.60 21.30 -17.93
CA LYS A 499 13.84 19.85 -17.97
C LYS A 499 13.14 19.13 -19.14
N SER A 500 12.05 19.67 -19.68
CA SER A 500 11.25 19.03 -20.73
C SER A 500 11.25 19.78 -22.06
N SER A 501 11.82 21.00 -22.11
CA SER A 501 11.81 21.86 -23.30
C SER A 501 12.53 21.25 -24.51
N HIS A 502 13.46 20.32 -24.28
CA HIS A 502 14.15 19.60 -25.35
C HIS A 502 13.20 18.70 -26.19
N LEU A 503 12.04 18.31 -25.65
CA LEU A 503 11.01 17.54 -26.37
C LEU A 503 10.16 18.41 -27.29
N HIS A 504 10.15 19.73 -27.10
CA HIS A 504 9.25 20.67 -27.79
C HIS A 504 9.26 20.54 -29.33
N PRO A 505 10.41 20.57 -30.03
CA PRO A 505 10.40 20.55 -31.49
C PRO A 505 9.80 19.25 -32.05
N ILE A 506 10.01 18.14 -31.34
CA ILE A 506 9.58 16.81 -31.79
C ILE A 506 8.11 16.58 -31.44
N ALA A 507 7.67 17.01 -30.25
CA ALA A 507 6.27 16.92 -29.84
C ALA A 507 5.36 17.79 -30.71
N ILE A 508 5.78 19.01 -31.08
CA ILE A 508 5.04 19.86 -32.02
C ILE A 508 5.00 19.22 -33.41
N ALA A 509 6.15 18.79 -33.95
CA ALA A 509 6.19 18.12 -35.25
C ALA A 509 5.34 16.84 -35.31
N TYR A 510 5.29 16.10 -34.20
CA TYR A 510 4.40 14.95 -34.04
C TYR A 510 2.92 15.35 -34.15
N MET A 511 2.52 16.41 -33.45
CA MET A 511 1.13 16.90 -33.48
C MET A 511 0.78 17.54 -34.83
N ASP A 512 1.71 18.22 -35.49
CA ASP A 512 1.55 18.73 -36.87
C ASP A 512 1.35 17.57 -37.86
N ALA A 513 2.11 16.48 -37.71
CA ALA A 513 1.96 15.30 -38.55
C ALA A 513 0.64 14.55 -38.31
N MET A 514 0.18 14.50 -37.06
CA MET A 514 -1.16 14.00 -36.70
C MET A 514 -2.27 14.88 -37.28
N GLU A 515 -2.15 16.21 -37.17
CA GLU A 515 -3.08 17.17 -37.79
C GLU A 515 -3.18 16.90 -39.30
N TYR A 516 -2.04 16.82 -39.98
CA TYR A 516 -1.97 16.51 -41.40
C TYR A 516 -2.68 15.18 -41.72
N LEU A 517 -2.37 14.10 -41.00
CA LEU A 517 -3.00 12.80 -41.21
C LEU A 517 -4.53 12.87 -41.05
N PHE A 518 -5.01 13.47 -39.98
CA PHE A 518 -6.45 13.55 -39.72
C PHE A 518 -7.16 14.44 -40.75
N GLN A 519 -6.57 15.56 -41.16
CA GLN A 519 -7.13 16.43 -42.19
C GLN A 519 -7.19 15.73 -43.57
N GLU A 520 -6.14 15.01 -43.97
CA GLU A 520 -6.13 14.21 -45.21
C GLU A 520 -7.21 13.11 -45.19
N LEU A 521 -7.52 12.56 -44.01
CA LEU A 521 -8.60 11.60 -43.81
C LEU A 521 -9.97 12.26 -43.56
N GLY A 522 -10.05 13.59 -43.70
CA GLY A 522 -11.25 14.41 -43.60
C GLY A 522 -11.83 14.54 -42.19
N PHE A 523 -11.04 14.36 -41.14
CA PHE A 523 -11.43 14.58 -39.74
C PHE A 523 -11.28 16.05 -39.37
N GLU A 524 -12.06 16.50 -38.39
CA GLU A 524 -11.84 17.79 -37.75
C GLU A 524 -10.74 17.63 -36.70
N TYR A 525 -9.81 18.57 -36.70
CA TYR A 525 -8.66 18.56 -35.80
C TYR A 525 -8.49 19.95 -35.20
N LEU A 526 -8.43 20.02 -33.87
CA LEU A 526 -8.10 21.23 -33.14
C LEU A 526 -6.69 21.08 -32.58
N HIS A 527 -5.74 21.80 -33.19
CA HIS A 527 -4.36 21.85 -32.69
C HIS A 527 -4.27 22.77 -31.46
N THR A 528 -4.73 22.29 -30.32
CA THR A 528 -4.86 23.05 -29.06
C THR A 528 -3.52 23.64 -28.61
N ALA A 529 -2.41 22.91 -28.74
CA ALA A 529 -1.08 23.38 -28.37
C ALA A 529 -0.66 24.60 -29.19
N LYS A 530 -0.87 24.56 -30.52
CA LYS A 530 -0.55 25.65 -31.43
C LYS A 530 -1.45 26.86 -31.19
N LEU A 531 -2.77 26.64 -31.11
CA LEU A 531 -3.74 27.70 -30.83
C LEU A 531 -3.47 28.39 -29.48
N PHE A 532 -3.15 27.62 -28.45
CA PHE A 532 -2.80 28.16 -27.14
C PHE A 532 -1.54 29.03 -27.21
N ASN A 533 -0.52 28.59 -27.94
CA ASN A 533 0.72 29.36 -28.13
C ASN A 533 0.51 30.67 -28.91
N GLU A 534 -0.50 30.71 -29.79
CA GLU A 534 -0.86 31.91 -30.56
C GLU A 534 -1.68 32.91 -29.73
N GLU A 535 -2.60 32.44 -28.88
CA GLU A 535 -3.53 33.29 -28.14
C GLU A 535 -3.02 33.73 -26.76
N ILE A 536 -2.22 32.90 -26.08
CA ILE A 536 -1.90 33.09 -24.66
C ILE A 536 -0.52 33.71 -24.48
N THR A 537 -0.49 34.92 -23.94
CA THR A 537 0.76 35.66 -23.68
C THR A 537 1.50 35.17 -22.42
N ASN A 538 0.77 34.71 -21.40
CA ASN A 538 1.32 34.24 -20.12
C ASN A 538 0.98 32.77 -19.88
N PRO A 539 1.68 31.83 -20.54
CA PRO A 539 1.32 30.41 -20.52
C PRO A 539 1.51 29.73 -19.15
N LEU A 540 2.38 30.26 -18.30
CA LEU A 540 2.62 29.73 -16.95
C LEU A 540 1.41 29.89 -16.02
N ASP A 541 0.49 30.82 -16.30
CA ASP A 541 -0.74 30.98 -15.51
C ASP A 541 -1.76 29.83 -15.73
N TYR A 542 -1.44 28.95 -16.69
CA TYR A 542 -2.28 27.85 -17.15
C TYR A 542 -1.64 26.48 -16.91
N THR A 543 -0.41 26.43 -16.38
CA THR A 543 0.26 25.17 -16.05
C THR A 543 -0.44 24.46 -14.89
N SER A 544 -0.25 23.15 -14.81
CA SER A 544 -0.71 22.38 -13.66
C SER A 544 -0.05 22.90 -12.37
N ASP A 545 -0.86 23.10 -11.31
CA ASP A 545 -0.34 23.37 -9.96
C ASP A 545 0.25 22.09 -9.33
N LEU A 546 0.11 20.95 -10.01
CA LEU A 546 0.66 19.68 -9.57
C LEU A 546 2.18 19.74 -9.63
N ILE A 547 2.79 19.58 -8.46
CA ILE A 547 4.20 19.31 -8.31
C ILE A 547 4.29 17.88 -7.79
N TYR A 548 4.91 17.01 -8.58
CA TYR A 548 5.19 15.65 -8.16
C TYR A 548 6.06 15.68 -6.90
N SER A 549 5.96 14.62 -6.11
CA SER A 549 6.63 14.53 -4.80
C SER A 549 8.16 14.57 -4.84
N ASP A 550 8.77 14.43 -6.01
CA ASP A 550 10.21 14.66 -6.27
C ASP A 550 10.56 16.15 -6.51
N GLY A 551 9.58 17.05 -6.38
CA GLY A 551 9.70 18.48 -6.66
C GLY A 551 9.62 18.83 -8.15
N THR A 552 9.36 17.86 -9.01
CA THR A 552 9.22 18.04 -10.46
C THR A 552 7.80 18.54 -10.77
N PRO A 553 7.62 19.72 -11.39
CA PRO A 553 6.31 20.15 -11.87
C PRO A 553 5.73 19.16 -12.88
N ASP A 554 4.39 19.07 -12.94
CA ASP A 554 3.71 18.39 -14.03
C ASP A 554 3.92 19.16 -15.34
N TYR A 555 4.72 18.56 -16.22
CA TYR A 555 5.13 19.15 -17.47
C TYR A 555 4.12 18.92 -18.60
N PHE A 556 3.14 18.04 -18.41
CA PHE A 556 2.31 17.55 -19.52
C PHE A 556 0.86 18.00 -19.43
N HIS A 557 0.32 18.26 -18.23
CA HIS A 557 -1.04 18.77 -18.09
C HIS A 557 -1.08 20.27 -17.85
N GLY A 558 -2.21 20.85 -18.27
CA GLY A 558 -2.62 22.17 -17.79
C GLY A 558 -3.21 22.11 -16.39
N GLY A 559 -3.27 23.28 -15.77
CA GLY A 559 -4.13 23.57 -14.64
C GLY A 559 -5.57 23.78 -15.09
N GLN A 560 -6.46 24.04 -14.13
CA GLN A 560 -7.88 24.20 -14.42
C GLN A 560 -8.17 25.36 -15.39
N ASN A 561 -7.37 26.43 -15.36
CA ASN A 561 -7.49 27.57 -16.28
C ASN A 561 -7.33 27.16 -17.75
N TYR A 562 -6.46 26.18 -18.03
CA TYR A 562 -6.27 25.67 -19.39
C TYR A 562 -7.51 24.96 -19.90
N TYR A 563 -8.11 24.09 -19.09
CA TYR A 563 -9.31 23.38 -19.51
C TYR A 563 -10.54 24.28 -19.56
N ASP A 564 -10.60 25.31 -18.73
CA ASP A 564 -11.63 26.35 -18.81
C ASP A 564 -11.51 27.14 -20.13
N TRP A 565 -10.29 27.49 -20.56
CA TRP A 565 -10.03 28.07 -21.89
C TRP A 565 -10.37 27.10 -23.03
N LEU A 566 -9.90 25.85 -22.95
CA LEU A 566 -10.12 24.84 -23.99
C LEU A 566 -11.61 24.54 -24.17
N ALA A 567 -12.39 24.49 -23.09
CA ALA A 567 -13.84 24.31 -23.15
C ALA A 567 -14.53 25.44 -23.93
N VAL A 568 -14.12 26.70 -23.71
CA VAL A 568 -14.64 27.84 -24.49
C VAL A 568 -14.30 27.71 -25.96
N LYS A 569 -13.07 27.32 -26.30
CA LYS A 569 -12.64 27.15 -27.70
C LYS A 569 -13.36 26.02 -28.41
N LEU A 570 -13.60 24.91 -27.71
CA LEU A 570 -14.38 23.81 -28.27
C LEU A 570 -15.82 24.25 -28.55
N LEU A 571 -16.44 25.02 -27.65
CA LEU A 571 -17.80 25.57 -27.81
C LEU A 571 -17.97 26.53 -29.00
N GLU A 572 -16.88 27.11 -29.52
CA GLU A 572 -16.93 27.92 -30.75
C GLU A 572 -17.07 27.04 -32.01
N ILE A 573 -16.77 25.74 -31.91
CA ILE A 573 -16.66 24.79 -33.03
C ILE A 573 -17.80 23.75 -33.00
N ILE A 574 -18.31 23.39 -31.81
CA ILE A 574 -19.42 22.45 -31.63
C ILE A 574 -20.79 23.12 -31.73
#